data_AF-A0A1F6U1R1-F1
#
_entry.id   AF-A0A1F6U1R1-F1
#
_cell.length_a   1.000
_cell.length_b   1.000
_cell.length_c   1.000
_cell.angle_alpha   90.00
_cell.angle_beta   90.00
_cell.angle_gamma   90.00
#
_symmetry.space_group_name_H-M   'P 1'
#
loop_
_entity.id
_entity.type
_entity.pdbx_description
1 polymer ?
#
loop_
_entity_poly.entity_id
_entity_poly.type
_entity_poly.pdbx_seq_one_letter_code
_entity_poly.pdbx_strand_id
1 'polypeptide(L)'
;MAPDDRALLADYAWFLYNQDPTNTEGLVRELYGRLYRLEPRNPHALWFLGLAAYQKGDYRKAVGYWERMLKLVPPQGNTAKELRAAIAKARAMAAGGGTPGR
;
A
#
# COMPACT_ATOMS: atom_id res chain seq x y z
N MET A 1 19.41 16.70 -17.18
CA MET A 1 18.55 16.48 -15.99
C MET A 1 18.83 15.06 -15.54
N ALA A 2 19.44 14.88 -14.37
CA ALA A 2 19.58 13.53 -13.80
C ALA A 2 18.17 13.02 -13.47
N PRO A 3 17.85 11.72 -13.69
CA PRO A 3 16.61 11.16 -13.19
C PRO A 3 16.51 11.49 -11.69
N ASP A 4 15.45 12.18 -11.29
CA ASP A 4 15.24 12.61 -9.91
C ASP A 4 15.39 11.37 -9.00
N ASP A 5 16.11 11.51 -7.88
CA ASP A 5 16.33 10.43 -6.90
C ASP A 5 15.04 9.71 -6.49
N ARG A 6 13.90 10.41 -6.60
CA ARG A 6 12.55 9.91 -6.31
C ARG A 6 12.06 8.87 -7.32
N ALA A 7 12.29 9.11 -8.62
CA ALA A 7 11.89 8.18 -9.68
C ALA A 7 12.73 6.89 -9.60
N LEU A 8 14.05 7.04 -9.41
CA LEU A 8 14.94 5.90 -9.22
C LEU A 8 14.57 5.10 -7.95
N LEU A 9 14.21 5.78 -6.87
CA LEU A 9 13.73 5.14 -5.64
C LEU A 9 12.44 4.36 -5.89
N ALA A 10 11.49 4.91 -6.66
CA ALA A 10 10.25 4.25 -7.00
C ALA A 10 10.46 3.01 -7.88
N ASP A 11 11.27 3.13 -8.93
CA ASP A 11 11.59 2.03 -9.84
C ASP A 11 12.31 0.89 -9.10
N TYR A 12 13.26 1.24 -8.21
CA TYR A 12 13.97 0.25 -7.42
C TYR A 12 13.06 -0.44 -6.40
N ALA A 13 12.20 0.31 -5.69
CA ALA A 13 11.22 -0.26 -4.77
C ALA A 13 10.23 -1.18 -5.49
N TRP A 14 9.77 -0.79 -6.68
CA TRP A 14 8.89 -1.58 -7.52
C TRP A 14 9.57 -2.86 -8.02
N PHE A 15 10.82 -2.77 -8.48
CA PHE A 15 11.60 -3.92 -8.90
C PHE A 15 11.74 -4.95 -7.78
N LEU A 16 12.14 -4.53 -6.58
CA LEU A 16 12.27 -5.43 -5.43
C LEU A 16 10.93 -6.07 -5.03
N TYR A 17 9.85 -5.28 -5.03
CA TYR A 17 8.52 -5.79 -4.72
C TYR A 17 8.04 -6.83 -5.75
N ASN A 18 8.35 -6.67 -7.02
CA ASN A 18 7.96 -7.65 -8.04
C ASN A 18 8.73 -8.97 -7.95
N GLN A 19 9.93 -8.97 -7.37
CA GLN A 19 10.67 -10.22 -7.11
C GLN A 19 9.98 -11.05 -6.03
N ASP A 20 9.44 -10.39 -5.00
CA ASP A 20 8.65 -11.04 -3.95
C ASP A 20 7.51 -10.13 -3.48
N PRO A 21 6.32 -10.23 -4.11
CA PRO A 21 5.17 -9.40 -3.76
C PRO A 21 4.60 -9.67 -2.37
N THR A 22 5.02 -10.76 -1.73
CA THR A 22 4.59 -11.10 -0.37
C THR A 22 5.46 -10.42 0.68
N ASN A 23 6.71 -10.13 0.34
CA ASN A 23 7.64 -9.43 1.22
C ASN A 23 7.29 -7.95 1.36
N THR A 24 6.84 -7.58 2.56
CA THR A 24 6.54 -6.19 2.93
C THR A 24 7.50 -5.63 3.97
N GLU A 25 8.68 -6.24 4.13
CA GLU A 25 9.67 -5.91 5.16
C GLU A 25 11.06 -5.65 4.57
N GLY A 26 12.03 -5.34 5.43
CA GLY A 26 13.41 -5.07 5.03
C GLY A 26 13.53 -3.88 4.06
N LEU A 27 14.42 -4.02 3.08
CA LEU A 27 14.76 -2.93 2.16
C LEU A 27 13.55 -2.40 1.38
N VAL A 28 12.67 -3.27 0.86
CA VAL A 28 11.50 -2.82 0.10
C VAL A 28 10.59 -1.91 0.94
N ARG A 29 10.47 -2.20 2.24
CA ARG A 29 9.72 -1.35 3.17
C ARG A 29 10.39 -0.01 3.44
N GLU A 30 11.71 0.00 3.60
CA GLU A 30 12.47 1.22 3.78
C GLU A 30 12.36 2.14 2.56
N LEU A 31 12.44 1.58 1.35
CA LEU A 31 12.34 2.32 0.10
C LEU A 31 10.95 2.92 -0.06
N TYR A 32 9.87 2.15 0.11
CA TYR A 32 8.51 2.69 0.04
C TYR A 32 8.19 3.67 1.17
N GLY A 33 8.77 3.48 2.36
CA GLY A 33 8.67 4.44 3.46
C GLY A 33 9.36 5.77 3.14
N ARG A 34 10.54 5.73 2.50
CA ARG A 34 11.22 6.93 2.00
C ARG A 34 10.44 7.58 0.86
N LEU A 35 9.94 6.78 -0.10
CA LEU A 35 9.13 7.27 -1.22
C LEU A 35 7.88 7.97 -0.72
N TYR A 36 7.19 7.42 0.29
CA TYR A 36 6.03 8.06 0.88
C TYR A 36 6.35 9.39 1.59
N ARG A 37 7.52 9.54 2.20
CA ARG A 37 7.95 10.82 2.79
C ARG A 37 8.21 11.89 1.73
N LEU A 38 8.73 11.48 0.56
CA LEU A 38 9.03 12.38 -0.55
C LEU A 38 7.77 12.69 -1.37
N GLU A 39 6.92 11.69 -1.58
CA GLU A 39 5.69 11.73 -2.37
C GLU A 39 4.54 11.06 -1.61
N PRO A 40 3.89 11.76 -0.67
CA PRO A 40 2.79 11.21 0.13
C PRO A 40 1.55 10.81 -0.69
N ARG A 41 1.50 11.23 -1.96
CA ARG A 41 0.45 10.93 -2.93
C ARG A 41 0.90 9.91 -3.99
N ASN A 42 2.04 9.25 -3.83
CA ASN A 42 2.48 8.23 -4.78
C ASN A 42 1.59 6.96 -4.63
N PRO A 43 0.88 6.52 -5.66
CA PRO A 43 -0.02 5.36 -5.57
C PRO A 43 0.69 4.06 -5.20
N HIS A 44 1.93 3.84 -5.66
CA HIS A 44 2.70 2.63 -5.35
C HIS A 44 3.08 2.59 -3.87
N ALA A 45 3.51 3.72 -3.31
CA ALA A 45 3.82 3.82 -1.89
C ALA A 45 2.58 3.63 -1.01
N LEU A 46 1.44 4.23 -1.39
CA LEU A 46 0.19 4.05 -0.66
C LEU A 46 -0.32 2.61 -0.72
N TRP A 47 -0.22 1.95 -1.88
CA TRP A 47 -0.56 0.54 -2.02
C TRP A 47 0.30 -0.34 -1.12
N PHE A 48 1.62 -0.22 -1.24
CA PHE A 48 2.58 -1.04 -0.49
C PHE A 48 2.45 -0.83 1.02
N LEU A 49 2.39 0.42 1.49
CA LEU A 49 2.27 0.70 2.92
C LEU A 49 0.94 0.21 3.50
N GLY A 50 -0.13 0.25 2.71
CA GLY A 50 -1.41 -0.35 3.09
C GLY A 50 -1.33 -1.87 3.22
N LEU A 51 -0.67 -2.55 2.27
CA LEU A 51 -0.42 -3.99 2.32
C LEU A 51 0.45 -4.37 3.52
N ALA A 52 1.55 -3.66 3.75
CA ALA A 52 2.44 -3.88 4.89
C ALA A 52 1.71 -3.72 6.23
N ALA A 53 0.85 -2.70 6.35
CA ALA A 53 0.03 -2.49 7.54
C ALA A 53 -1.01 -3.62 7.72
N TYR A 54 -1.64 -4.06 6.62
CA TYR A 54 -2.61 -5.15 6.63
C TYR A 54 -1.97 -6.46 7.10
N GLN A 55 -0.79 -6.81 6.59
CA GLN A 55 -0.07 -8.03 6.98
C GLN A 55 0.34 -8.02 8.46
N LYS A 56 0.63 -6.85 9.03
CA LYS A 56 0.91 -6.67 10.47
C LYS A 56 -0.32 -6.69 11.36
N GLY A 57 -1.52 -6.82 10.79
CA GLY A 57 -2.79 -6.70 11.53
C GLY A 57 -3.16 -5.27 11.91
N ASP A 58 -2.42 -4.26 11.44
CA ASP A 58 -2.78 -2.85 11.61
C ASP A 58 -3.77 -2.43 10.52
N TYR A 59 -4.95 -3.04 10.57
CA TYR A 59 -6.00 -2.85 9.59
C TYR A 59 -6.48 -1.39 9.52
N ARG A 60 -6.41 -0.65 10.64
CA ARG A 60 -6.76 0.78 10.67
C ARG A 60 -5.79 1.60 9.82
N LYS A 61 -4.47 1.37 9.94
CA LYS A 61 -3.49 2.04 9.08
C LYS A 61 -3.65 1.61 7.62
N ALA A 62 -3.91 0.32 7.35
CA ALA A 62 -4.13 -0.17 5.99
C ALA A 62 -5.26 0.59 5.28
N VAL A 63 -6.41 0.71 5.94
CA VAL A 63 -7.56 1.48 5.44
C VAL A 63 -7.16 2.93 5.14
N GLY A 64 -6.44 3.59 6.05
CA GLY A 64 -6.03 4.98 5.87
C GLY A 64 -5.15 5.20 4.62
N TYR A 65 -4.24 4.29 4.30
CA TYR A 65 -3.42 4.40 3.09
C TYR A 65 -4.23 4.17 1.81
N TRP A 66 -5.06 3.12 1.77
CA TRP A 66 -5.84 2.81 0.59
C TRP A 66 -6.95 3.83 0.33
N GLU A 67 -7.53 4.45 1.35
CA GLU A 67 -8.48 5.56 1.17
C GLU A 67 -7.82 6.79 0.54
N ARG A 68 -6.56 7.08 0.89
CA ARG A 68 -5.80 8.15 0.24
C ARG A 68 -5.56 7.82 -1.22
N MET A 69 -5.19 6.57 -1.52
CA MET A 69 -5.01 6.12 -2.91
C MET A 69 -6.31 6.16 -3.71
N LEU A 70 -7.44 5.80 -3.10
CA LEU A 70 -8.76 5.82 -3.73
C LEU A 70 -9.16 7.21 -4.22
N LYS A 71 -8.70 8.28 -3.55
CA LYS A 71 -8.93 9.68 -3.95
C LYS A 71 -8.09 10.11 -5.16
N LEU A 72 -7.08 9.33 -5.53
CA LEU A 72 -6.14 9.66 -6.62
C LEU A 72 -6.47 8.91 -7.91
N VAL A 73 -7.23 7.82 -7.84
CA VAL A 73 -7.56 6.98 -9.00
C VAL A 73 -8.96 7.32 -9.55
N PRO A 74 -9.21 7.08 -10.84
CA PRO A 74 -10.54 7.26 -11.42
C PRO A 74 -11.59 6.40 -10.68
N PRO A 75 -12.73 6.98 -10.24
CA PRO A 75 -13.68 6.31 -9.35
C PRO A 75 -14.36 5.09 -9.99
N GLN A 76 -14.41 5.02 -11.32
CA GLN A 76 -15.02 3.93 -12.09
C GLN A 76 -13.99 2.91 -12.62
N GLY A 77 -12.70 3.10 -12.33
CA GLY A 77 -11.63 2.21 -12.79
C GLY A 77 -11.53 0.92 -12.00
N ASN A 78 -10.91 -0.10 -12.59
CA ASN A 78 -10.68 -1.39 -11.94
C ASN A 78 -9.87 -1.24 -10.63
N THR A 79 -8.86 -0.38 -10.62
CA THR A 79 -8.07 -0.07 -9.40
C THR A 79 -8.95 0.47 -8.28
N ALA A 80 -9.94 1.32 -8.56
CA ALA A 80 -10.85 1.83 -7.55
C ALA A 80 -11.76 0.73 -6.99
N LYS A 81 -12.17 -0.24 -7.83
CA LYS A 81 -12.93 -1.42 -7.40
C LYS A 81 -12.09 -2.31 -6.47
N GLU A 82 -10.85 -2.57 -6.84
CA GLU A 82 -9.90 -3.36 -6.03
C GLU A 82 -9.60 -2.69 -4.68
N LEU A 83 -9.34 -1.38 -4.68
CA LEU A 83 -9.11 -0.62 -3.44
C LEU A 83 -10.33 -0.65 -2.52
N ARG A 84 -11.54 -0.48 -3.05
CA ARG A 84 -12.77 -0.58 -2.24
C ARG A 84 -12.93 -1.96 -1.60
N ALA A 85 -12.63 -3.02 -2.35
CA ALA A 85 -12.67 -4.39 -1.82
C ALA A 85 -11.62 -4.60 -0.71
N ALA A 86 -10.39 -4.13 -0.92
CA ALA A 86 -9.31 -4.21 0.07
C ALA A 86 -9.67 -3.43 1.35
N ILE A 87 -10.18 -2.19 1.20
CA ILE A 87 -10.66 -1.36 2.31
C ILE A 87 -11.79 -2.04 3.07
N ALA A 88 -12.79 -2.59 2.38
CA ALA A 88 -13.90 -3.29 3.01
C ALA A 88 -13.41 -4.49 3.84
N LYS A 89 -12.50 -5.29 3.28
CA LYS A 89 -11.88 -6.43 3.99
C LYS A 89 -11.12 -5.97 5.22
N ALA A 90 -10.25 -4.96 5.11
CA ALA A 90 -9.51 -4.44 6.24
C ALA A 90 -10.42 -3.85 7.33
N ARG A 91 -11.49 -3.13 6.95
CA ARG A 91 -12.48 -2.63 7.92
C ARG A 91 -13.18 -3.78 8.66
N ALA A 92 -13.54 -4.86 7.96
CA ALA A 92 -14.11 -6.04 8.60
C ALA A 92 -13.13 -6.67 9.60
N MET A 93 -11.86 -6.83 9.24
CA MET A 93 -10.83 -7.34 10.15
C MET A 93 -10.58 -6.41 11.35
N ALA A 94 -10.65 -5.09 11.15
CA ALA A 94 -10.51 -4.09 12.22
C ALA A 94 -11.69 -4.11 13.20
N ALA A 95 -12.91 -4.39 12.70
CA ALA A 95 -14.13 -4.47 13.49
C ALA A 95 -14.33 -5.85 14.14
N GLY A 96 -13.75 -6.90 13.54
CA GLY A 96 -14.02 -8.30 13.83
C GLY A 96 -12.77 -9.11 14.16
N GLY A 97 -11.77 -8.53 14.84
CA GLY A 97 -10.63 -9.28 15.41
C GLY A 97 -11.00 -10.37 16.43
N GLY A 98 -12.27 -10.75 16.56
CA GLY A 98 -12.74 -12.01 17.12
C GLY A 98 -13.18 -12.97 16.01
N THR A 99 -12.56 -14.15 16.01
CA THR A 99 -12.85 -15.38 15.24
C THR A 99 -12.34 -15.48 13.80
N PRO A 100 -11.26 -16.25 13.58
CA PRO A 100 -11.24 -17.17 12.45
C PRO A 100 -12.35 -18.21 12.68
N GLY A 101 -13.18 -18.43 11.67
CA GLY A 101 -14.21 -19.47 11.71
C GLY A 101 -13.60 -20.88 11.71
N ARG A 102 -14.20 -21.73 12.56
CA ARG A 102 -14.30 -23.20 12.58
C ARG A 102 -13.08 -24.04 12.25
#